data_AF-A0A9E2I4H0-F1
#
_entry.id   AF-A0A9E2I4H0-F1
#
_cell.length_a   1.000
_cell.length_b   1.000
_cell.length_c   1.000
_cell.angle_alpha   90.00
_cell.angle_beta   90.00
_cell.angle_gamma   90.00
#
_symmetry.space_group_name_H-M   'P 1'
#
loop_
_entity.id
_entity.type
_entity.pdbx_description
1 polymer ?
#
loop_
_entity_poly.entity_id
_entity_poly.type
_entity_poly.pdbx_seq_one_letter_code
_entity_poly.pdbx_strand_id
1 'polypeptide(L)'
;MKKRKARRHLPPAATLVDYNDIIRTVLSAPNAAVYVYWYKRRAYPSVATVIDGDYWLVMLSMDGFMESAYVVENPRAYLSWPDFEPLGSLSEVLA
;
A
#
# COMPACT_ATOMS: atom_id res chain seq x y z
N MET A 1 12.38 6.93 -1.21
CA MET A 1 13.21 5.97 -0.41
C MET A 1 13.75 6.49 0.91
N LYS A 2 14.42 7.65 1.01
CA LYS A 2 15.07 8.13 2.28
C LYS A 2 14.14 8.06 3.51
N LYS A 3 12.89 8.51 3.37
CA LYS A 3 11.85 8.44 4.42
C LYS A 3 11.54 7.00 4.88
N ARG A 4 11.57 6.02 3.97
CA ARG A 4 11.27 4.60 4.27
C ARG A 4 12.40 3.95 5.05
N LYS A 5 13.65 4.23 4.66
CA LYS A 5 14.83 3.83 5.44
C LYS A 5 14.86 4.47 6.82
N ALA A 6 14.60 5.78 6.90
CA ALA A 6 14.58 6.51 8.18
C ALA A 6 13.52 5.97 9.16
N ARG A 7 12.37 5.49 8.63
CA ARG A 7 11.32 4.84 9.41
C ARG A 7 11.53 3.34 9.60
N ARG A 8 12.65 2.78 9.11
CA ARG A 8 12.98 1.34 9.15
C ARG A 8 11.99 0.43 8.39
N HIS A 9 11.20 0.98 7.47
CA HIS A 9 10.38 0.18 6.55
C HIS A 9 11.24 -0.52 5.49
N LEU A 10 12.47 -0.06 5.30
CA LEU A 10 13.46 -0.67 4.42
C LEU A 10 14.82 -0.70 5.12
N PRO A 11 15.63 -1.74 4.90
CA PRO A 11 17.01 -1.77 5.35
C PRO A 11 17.82 -0.57 4.84
N PRO A 12 18.85 -0.11 5.58
CA PRO A 12 19.74 0.96 5.11
C PRO A 12 20.39 0.68 3.75
N ALA A 13 20.68 -0.60 3.45
CA ALA A 13 21.27 -1.05 2.19
C ALA A 13 20.27 -1.18 1.03
N ALA A 14 18.95 -1.12 1.29
CA ALA A 14 17.93 -1.37 0.28
C ALA A 14 18.06 -0.43 -0.93
N THR A 15 17.85 -0.96 -2.13
CA THR A 15 17.93 -0.25 -3.40
C THR A 15 16.55 0.22 -3.87
N LEU A 16 16.51 0.98 -4.98
CA LEU A 16 15.25 1.32 -5.64
C LEU A 16 14.60 0.09 -6.28
N VAL A 17 15.40 -0.88 -6.73
CA VAL A 17 14.91 -2.14 -7.28
C VAL A 17 14.16 -2.90 -6.19
N ASP A 18 14.77 -3.09 -5.02
CA ASP A 18 14.14 -3.78 -3.88
C ASP A 18 12.81 -3.13 -3.49
N TYR A 19 12.77 -1.80 -3.46
CA TYR A 19 11.53 -1.06 -3.16
C TYR A 19 10.46 -1.27 -4.24
N ASN A 20 10.84 -1.26 -5.51
CA ASN A 20 9.91 -1.49 -6.61
C ASN A 20 9.41 -2.94 -6.64
N ASP A 21 10.24 -3.91 -6.27
CA ASP A 21 9.84 -5.32 -6.20
C ASP A 21 8.81 -5.55 -5.09
N ILE A 22 8.97 -4.89 -3.94
CA ILE A 22 7.94 -4.85 -2.89
C ILE A 22 6.62 -4.28 -3.44
N ILE A 23 6.67 -3.12 -4.11
CA ILE A 23 5.46 -2.49 -4.68
C ILE A 23 4.79 -3.42 -5.70
N ARG A 24 5.56 -4.03 -6.60
CA ARG A 24 5.04 -4.99 -7.59
C ARG A 24 4.41 -6.20 -6.93
N THR A 25 5.02 -6.69 -5.86
CA THR A 25 4.49 -7.82 -5.08
C THR A 25 3.13 -7.45 -4.47
N VAL A 26 3.00 -6.27 -3.85
CA VAL A 26 1.71 -5.79 -3.32
C VAL A 26 0.66 -5.70 -4.44
N LEU A 27 1.01 -5.10 -5.57
CA LEU A 27 0.10 -4.87 -6.70
C LEU A 27 -0.21 -6.11 -7.55
N SER A 28 0.45 -7.24 -7.29
CA SER A 28 0.24 -8.50 -8.03
C SER A 28 -0.35 -9.60 -7.16
N ALA A 29 -0.47 -9.38 -5.84
CA ALA A 29 -1.01 -10.37 -4.92
C ALA A 29 -2.54 -10.43 -5.06
N PRO A 30 -3.12 -11.56 -5.53
CA PRO A 30 -4.55 -11.65 -5.84
C PRO A 30 -5.43 -11.44 -4.60
N ASN A 31 -4.94 -11.89 -3.44
CA ASN A 31 -5.60 -11.73 -2.15
C ASN A 31 -5.27 -10.41 -1.43
N ALA A 32 -4.55 -9.49 -2.07
CA ALA A 32 -4.30 -8.18 -1.47
C ALA A 32 -5.62 -7.43 -1.24
N ALA A 33 -5.76 -6.81 -0.09
CA ALA A 33 -6.93 -6.02 0.24
C ALA A 33 -6.88 -4.68 -0.51
N VAL A 34 -7.99 -4.30 -1.12
CA VAL A 34 -8.17 -3.05 -1.85
C VAL A 34 -9.07 -2.12 -1.05
N TYR A 35 -8.65 -0.86 -0.98
CA TYR A 35 -9.37 0.23 -0.35
C TYR A 35 -9.41 1.44 -1.28
N VAL A 36 -10.38 2.33 -1.08
CA VAL A 36 -10.30 3.72 -1.52
C VAL A 36 -9.97 4.56 -0.30
N TYR A 37 -8.84 5.26 -0.35
CA TYR A 37 -8.55 6.31 0.62
C TYR A 37 -9.08 7.65 0.12
N TRP A 38 -9.90 8.31 0.93
CA TRP A 38 -10.48 9.61 0.62
C TRP A 38 -9.72 10.73 1.32
N TYR A 39 -9.14 11.65 0.54
CA TYR A 39 -8.51 12.85 1.10
C TYR A 39 -8.96 14.10 0.35
N LYS A 40 -9.59 15.04 1.07
CA LYS A 40 -10.12 16.29 0.51
C LYS A 40 -10.99 16.05 -0.74
N ARG A 41 -11.88 15.04 -0.68
CA ARG A 41 -12.77 14.59 -1.77
C ARG A 41 -12.06 14.00 -3.00
N ARG A 42 -10.78 13.68 -2.91
CA ARG A 42 -10.03 12.94 -3.93
C ARG A 42 -9.87 11.48 -3.51
N ALA A 43 -10.16 10.57 -4.43
CA ALA A 43 -9.98 9.14 -4.25
C ALA A 43 -8.53 8.73 -4.55
N TYR A 44 -8.00 7.84 -3.71
CA TYR A 44 -6.70 7.22 -3.87
C TYR A 44 -6.86 5.70 -3.74
N PRO A 45 -6.94 4.96 -4.88
CA PRO A 45 -6.94 3.51 -4.87
C PRO A 45 -5.72 3.02 -4.10
N SER A 46 -5.96 2.15 -3.13
CA SER A 46 -4.94 1.69 -2.20
C SER A 46 -4.98 0.18 -2.08
N VAL A 47 -3.84 -0.47 -2.25
CA VAL A 47 -3.70 -1.93 -2.21
C VAL A 47 -2.78 -2.29 -1.07
N ALA A 48 -3.15 -3.30 -0.29
CA ALA A 48 -2.40 -3.69 0.88
C ALA A 48 -2.29 -5.20 1.04
N THR A 49 -1.12 -5.67 1.43
CA THR A 49 -0.87 -7.08 1.74
C THR A 49 0.27 -7.21 2.74
N VAL A 50 0.46 -8.42 3.26
CA VAL A 50 1.58 -8.74 4.17
C VAL A 50 2.75 -9.28 3.36
N ILE A 51 3.94 -8.71 3.58
CA ILE A 51 5.21 -9.17 3.03
C ILE A 51 6.18 -9.32 4.20
N ASP A 52 6.72 -10.52 4.39
CA ASP A 52 7.67 -10.84 5.48
C ASP A 52 7.21 -10.41 6.88
N GLY A 53 5.90 -10.47 7.13
CA GLY A 53 5.28 -10.08 8.41
C GLY A 53 4.92 -8.60 8.54
N ASP A 54 5.38 -7.75 7.60
CA ASP A 54 5.04 -6.33 7.55
C ASP A 54 3.81 -6.08 6.68
N TYR A 55 2.88 -5.26 7.17
CA TYR A 55 1.68 -4.88 6.43
C TYR A 55 1.98 -3.69 5.51
N TRP A 56 2.17 -3.95 4.23
CA TRP A 56 2.47 -2.93 3.23
C TRP A 56 1.21 -2.34 2.62
N LEU A 57 1.19 -1.03 2.47
CA LEU A 57 0.16 -0.27 1.77
C LEU A 57 0.79 0.50 0.61
N VAL A 58 0.23 0.33 -0.58
CA VAL A 58 0.56 1.10 -1.79
C VAL A 58 -0.65 1.95 -2.14
N MET A 59 -0.45 3.26 -2.30
CA MET A 59 -1.47 4.23 -2.64
C MET A 59 -1.18 4.82 -4.01
N LEU A 60 -2.18 4.80 -4.86
CA LEU A 60 -2.14 5.29 -6.23
C LEU A 60 -3.08 6.49 -6.35
N SER A 61 -2.79 7.40 -7.27
CA SER A 61 -3.77 8.35 -7.78
C SER A 61 -4.62 7.71 -8.88
N MET A 62 -5.77 8.32 -9.18
CA MET A 62 -6.71 7.81 -10.20
C MET A 62 -6.15 7.72 -11.62
N ASP A 63 -5.06 8.44 -11.92
CA ASP A 63 -4.31 8.36 -13.18
C ASP A 63 -3.24 7.25 -13.18
N GLY A 64 -3.17 6.45 -12.11
CA GLY A 64 -2.29 5.29 -11.99
C GLY A 64 -0.88 5.61 -11.49
N PHE A 65 -0.56 6.88 -11.18
CA PHE A 65 0.73 7.20 -10.57
C PHE A 65 0.77 6.76 -9.09
N MET A 66 1.91 6.22 -8.67
CA MET A 66 2.11 5.89 -7.26
C MET A 66 2.38 7.16 -6.45
N GLU A 67 1.52 7.42 -5.47
CA GLU A 67 1.64 8.53 -4.52
C GLU A 67 2.50 8.13 -3.31
N SER A 68 2.32 6.92 -2.79
CA SER A 68 3.18 6.38 -1.73
C SER A 68 3.13 4.87 -1.61
N ALA A 69 4.20 4.29 -1.06
CA ALA A 69 4.16 2.94 -0.51
C ALA A 69 4.90 2.88 0.83
N TYR A 70 4.33 2.19 1.82
CA TYR A 70 4.89 2.10 3.16
C TYR A 70 4.26 0.99 4.02
N VAL A 71 5.03 0.51 5.00
CA VAL A 71 4.53 -0.32 6.10
C VAL A 71 3.58 0.48 6.99
N VAL A 72 2.42 -0.09 7.26
CA VAL A 72 1.40 0.45 8.18
C VAL A 72 1.59 -0.20 9.54
N GLU A 73 1.96 0.61 10.54
CA GLU A 73 2.00 0.18 11.93
C GLU A 73 0.56 0.06 12.47
N ASN A 74 0.26 -1.06 13.16
CA ASN A 74 -1.08 -1.38 13.66
C ASN A 74 -2.17 -1.26 12.56
N PRO A 75 -2.14 -2.14 11.54
CA PRO A 75 -3.00 -2.02 10.35
C PRO A 75 -4.48 -2.05 10.69
N ARG A 76 -4.89 -2.80 11.71
CA ARG A 76 -6.30 -2.88 12.16
C ARG A 76 -6.82 -1.51 12.61
N ALA A 77 -6.04 -0.74 13.36
CA ALA A 77 -6.45 0.59 13.79
C ALA A 77 -6.40 1.59 12.64
N TYR A 78 -5.30 1.57 11.87
CA TYR A 78 -5.07 2.54 10.80
C TYR A 78 -6.12 2.44 9.67
N LEU A 79 -6.43 1.23 9.21
CA LEU A 79 -7.35 0.97 8.11
C LEU A 79 -8.82 0.95 8.54
N SER A 80 -9.09 1.09 9.85
CA SER A 80 -10.45 1.27 10.37
C SER A 80 -10.93 2.73 10.35
N TRP A 81 -10.05 3.66 9.95
CA TRP A 81 -10.42 5.06 9.84
C TRP A 81 -11.49 5.25 8.75
N PRO A 82 -12.47 6.16 8.97
CA PRO A 82 -13.57 6.38 8.02
C PRO A 82 -13.13 6.77 6.60
N ASP A 83 -11.94 7.34 6.47
CA ASP A 83 -11.39 7.73 5.17
C ASP A 83 -10.92 6.52 4.33
N PHE A 84 -10.80 5.33 4.91
CA PHE A 84 -10.50 4.09 4.20
C PHE A 84 -11.77 3.28 3.97
N GLU A 85 -12.24 3.28 2.74
CA GLU A 85 -13.39 2.51 2.29
C GLU A 85 -12.93 1.16 1.70
N PRO A 86 -13.30 0.00 2.26
CA PRO A 86 -12.89 -1.30 1.73
C PRO A 86 -13.66 -1.66 0.46
N LEU A 87 -12.96 -2.17 -0.56
CA LEU A 87 -13.55 -2.62 -1.83
C LEU A 87 -13.56 -4.14 -2.02
N GLY A 88 -12.73 -4.88 -1.28
CA GLY A 88 -12.56 -6.33 -1.43
C GLY A 88 -11.11 -6.71 -1.68
N SER A 89 -10.88 -7.86 -2.28
CA SER A 89 -9.57 -8.33 -2.72
C SER A 89 -9.22 -7.85 -4.12
N LEU A 90 -7.93 -7.84 -4.45
CA LEU A 90 -7.45 -7.38 -5.75
C LEU A 90 -8.05 -8.20 -6.90
N SER A 91 -8.14 -9.52 -6.74
CA SER A 91 -8.78 -10.39 -7.73
C SER A 91 -10.28 -10.14 -7.91
N GLU A 92 -11.00 -9.73 -6.85
CA GLU A 92 -12.43 -9.40 -6.95
C GLU A 92 -12.65 -8.07 -7.68
N VAL A 93 -11.76 -7.10 -7.47
CA VAL A 93 -11.86 -5.76 -8.09
C VAL A 93 -11.45 -5.78 -9.56
N LEU A 94 -10.54 -6.66 -9.97
CA LEU A 94 -10.05 -6.77 -11.34
C LEU A 94 -10.79 -7.78 -12.22
N ALA A 95 -11.78 -8.49 -11.66
CA ALA A 95 -12.63 -9.43 -12.39
C ALA A 95 -13.60 -8.72 -13.35
#